data_AF-A0A6C1RW33-F1
#
_entry.id   AF-A0A6C1RW33-F1
#
_cell.length_a   1.000
_cell.length_b   1.000
_cell.length_c   1.000
_cell.angle_alpha   90.00
_cell.angle_beta   90.00
_cell.angle_gamma   90.00
#
_symmetry.space_group_name_H-M   'P 1'
#
loop_
_entity.id
_entity.type
_entity.pdbx_description
1 polymer ?
#
loop_
_entity_poly.entity_id
_entity_poly.type
_entity_poly.pdbx_seq_one_letter_code
_entity_poly.pdbx_strand_id
1 'polypeptide(L)'
;MSDELERYRTQRPRPPAGVQIPDGFGYVQFKAFLYLELGPEGYRERDALHMPAADWPLAALEAIEHGCRQLFHWRGIGAEAPLEGIGIDGFYRLIRMFHFRVEQQTALTTDEDDCITDRMS
;
A
#
# COMPACT_ATOMS: atom_id res chain seq x y z
N MET A 1 -12.39 -9.85 13.58
CA MET A 1 -12.86 -8.51 13.19
C MET A 1 -12.91 -7.51 14.36
N SER A 2 -13.69 -7.73 15.43
CA SER A 2 -13.85 -6.72 16.51
C SER A 2 -12.52 -6.36 17.19
N ASP A 3 -11.70 -7.36 17.52
CA ASP A 3 -10.42 -7.13 18.21
C ASP A 3 -9.35 -6.50 17.31
N GLU A 4 -9.33 -6.86 16.03
CA GLU A 4 -8.40 -6.28 15.05
C GLU A 4 -8.72 -4.80 14.79
N LEU A 5 -10.00 -4.46 14.71
CA LEU A 5 -10.44 -3.10 14.54
C LEU A 5 -10.11 -2.24 15.77
N GLU A 6 -10.21 -2.79 16.98
CA GLU A 6 -9.83 -2.10 18.20
C GLU A 6 -8.32 -1.88 18.30
N ARG A 7 -7.51 -2.90 17.97
CA ARG A 7 -6.05 -2.76 17.86
C ARG A 7 -5.67 -1.71 16.83
N TYR A 8 -6.27 -1.74 15.64
CA TYR A 8 -6.06 -0.73 14.62
C TYR A 8 -6.37 0.68 15.12
N ARG A 9 -7.52 0.89 15.78
CA ARG A 9 -7.92 2.20 16.32
C ARG A 9 -6.94 2.72 17.36
N THR A 10 -6.38 1.83 18.17
CA THR A 10 -5.43 2.17 19.24
C THR A 10 -4.03 2.45 18.69
N GLN A 11 -3.59 1.67 17.70
CA GLN A 11 -2.23 1.74 17.17
C GLN A 11 -2.06 2.73 16.01
N ARG A 12 -3.13 3.06 15.27
CA ARG A 12 -2.96 3.91 14.09
C ARG A 12 -2.41 5.28 14.47
N PRO A 13 -1.42 5.79 13.73
CA PRO A 13 -0.95 7.16 13.93
C PRO A 13 -2.05 8.17 13.63
N ARG A 14 -1.96 9.37 14.21
CA ARG A 14 -2.87 10.45 13.87
C ARG A 14 -2.66 10.88 12.41
N PRO A 15 -3.73 11.23 11.67
CA PRO A 15 -3.57 11.77 10.33
C PRO A 15 -2.77 13.07 10.36
N PRO A 16 -1.95 13.35 9.32
CA PRO A 16 -1.21 14.59 9.22
C PRO A 16 -2.15 15.80 9.16
N ALA A 17 -1.78 16.88 9.83
CA ALA A 17 -2.57 18.11 9.86
C ALA A 17 -2.62 18.75 8.46
N GLY A 18 -3.79 19.25 8.07
CA GLY A 18 -3.97 19.96 6.79
C GLY A 18 -3.99 19.08 5.54
N VAL A 19 -3.90 17.75 5.68
CA VAL A 19 -4.05 16.82 4.55
C VAL A 19 -5.50 16.38 4.45
N GLN A 20 -6.11 16.57 3.28
CA GLN A 20 -7.42 16.00 2.98
C GLN A 20 -7.27 14.50 2.76
N ILE A 21 -7.91 13.70 3.62
CA ILE A 21 -7.89 12.24 3.51
C ILE A 21 -8.96 11.80 2.50
N PRO A 22 -8.61 11.10 1.41
CA PRO A 22 -9.57 10.59 0.45
C PRO A 22 -10.54 9.60 1.09
N ASP A 23 -11.77 9.58 0.58
CA ASP A 23 -12.74 8.58 0.95
C ASP A 23 -12.20 7.17 0.65
N GLY A 24 -12.41 6.24 1.59
CA GLY A 24 -11.89 4.87 1.46
C GLY A 24 -10.41 4.69 1.80
N PHE A 25 -9.60 5.75 1.98
CA PHE A 25 -8.19 5.58 2.38
C PHE A 25 -8.04 4.83 3.71
N GLY A 26 -9.00 5.00 4.62
CA GLY A 26 -9.06 4.25 5.88
C GLY A 26 -9.14 2.73 5.69
N TYR A 27 -9.74 2.25 4.59
CA TYR A 27 -9.75 0.83 4.24
C TYR A 27 -8.37 0.35 3.78
N VAL A 28 -7.69 1.14 2.94
CA VAL A 28 -6.30 0.87 2.51
C VAL A 28 -5.37 0.80 3.71
N GLN A 29 -5.46 1.79 4.60
CA GLN A 29 -4.66 1.85 5.83
C GLN A 29 -4.92 0.65 6.75
N PHE A 30 -6.18 0.23 6.89
CA PHE A 30 -6.53 -0.94 7.70
C PHE A 30 -6.02 -2.25 7.09
N LYS A 31 -6.10 -2.43 5.77
CA LYS A 31 -5.53 -3.59 5.09
C LYS A 31 -4.01 -3.65 5.22
N ALA A 32 -3.33 -2.51 5.13
CA ALA A 32 -1.90 -2.41 5.40
C ALA A 32 -1.57 -2.81 6.84
N PHE A 33 -2.32 -2.33 7.84
CA PHE A 33 -2.19 -2.76 9.23
C PHE A 33 -2.34 -4.27 9.40
N LEU A 34 -3.38 -4.87 8.82
CA LEU A 34 -3.59 -6.32 8.90
C LEU A 34 -2.43 -7.11 8.29
N TYR A 35 -1.87 -6.65 7.17
CA TYR A 35 -0.71 -7.29 6.56
C TYR A 35 0.51 -7.25 7.49
N LEU A 36 0.77 -6.10 8.13
CA LEU A 36 1.90 -5.94 9.05
C LEU A 36 1.76 -6.79 10.32
N GLU A 37 0.54 -6.96 10.82
CA GLU A 37 0.27 -7.77 12.02
C GLU A 37 0.35 -9.28 11.76
N LEU A 38 -0.12 -9.72 10.60
CA LEU A 38 -0.28 -11.15 10.30
C LEU A 38 0.87 -11.74 9.49
N GLY A 39 1.65 -10.90 8.81
CA GLY A 39 2.59 -11.35 7.79
C GLY A 39 1.90 -11.90 6.53
N PRO A 40 2.68 -12.29 5.51
CA PRO A 40 2.15 -12.66 4.20
C PRO A 40 1.26 -13.90 4.24
N GLU A 41 1.66 -14.96 4.94
CA GLU A 41 0.87 -16.20 5.05
C GLU A 41 -0.44 -15.96 5.82
N GLY A 42 -0.35 -15.35 7.00
CA GLY A 42 -1.52 -15.11 7.84
C GLY A 42 -2.53 -14.16 7.19
N TYR A 43 -2.05 -13.17 6.43
CA TYR A 43 -2.91 -12.32 5.63
C TYR A 43 -3.57 -13.10 4.47
N ARG A 44 -2.80 -13.92 3.73
CA ARG A 44 -3.27 -14.75 2.60
C ARG A 44 -4.39 -15.71 2.97
N GLU A 45 -4.28 -16.37 4.12
CA GLU A 45 -5.30 -17.33 4.60
C GLU A 45 -6.66 -16.69 4.85
N ARG A 46 -6.66 -15.38 5.16
CA ARG A 46 -7.87 -14.61 5.48
C ARG A 46 -8.35 -13.74 4.32
N ASP A 47 -7.54 -13.61 3.28
CA ASP A 47 -7.84 -12.83 2.10
C ASP A 47 -8.71 -13.63 1.13
N ALA A 48 -9.80 -13.02 0.65
CA ALA A 48 -10.76 -13.69 -0.22
C ALA A 48 -10.18 -14.11 -1.58
N LEU A 49 -9.09 -13.48 -2.03
CA LEU A 49 -8.40 -13.81 -3.27
C LEU A 49 -7.04 -14.49 -3.03
N HIS A 50 -6.76 -14.89 -1.78
CA HIS A 50 -5.49 -15.50 -1.37
C HIS A 50 -4.26 -14.69 -1.82
N MET A 51 -4.34 -13.37 -1.64
CA MET A 51 -3.22 -12.46 -1.86
C MET A 51 -2.47 -12.22 -0.54
N PRO A 52 -1.13 -11.98 -0.55
CA PRO A 52 -0.22 -12.07 -1.70
C PRO A 52 -0.09 -13.50 -2.23
N ALA A 53 0.24 -13.71 -3.50
CA ALA A 53 0.36 -15.07 -4.03
C ALA A 53 1.49 -15.86 -3.33
N ALA A 54 1.34 -17.18 -3.25
CA ALA A 54 2.27 -18.05 -2.52
C ALA A 54 3.65 -18.18 -3.17
N ASP A 55 3.73 -17.93 -4.48
CA ASP A 55 4.94 -18.02 -5.30
C ASP A 55 5.67 -16.69 -5.48
N TRP A 56 5.20 -15.62 -4.82
CA TRP A 56 5.86 -14.32 -4.91
C TRP A 56 7.25 -14.36 -4.27
N PRO A 57 8.27 -13.79 -4.94
CA PRO A 57 9.63 -13.81 -4.43
C PRO A 57 9.72 -12.94 -3.16
N LEU A 58 10.68 -13.27 -2.29
CA LEU A 58 10.90 -12.53 -1.03
C LEU A 58 11.04 -11.02 -1.26
N ALA A 59 11.81 -10.60 -2.26
CA ALA A 59 11.98 -9.19 -2.59
C ALA A 59 10.65 -8.46 -2.89
N ALA A 60 9.68 -9.16 -3.50
CA ALA A 60 8.35 -8.59 -3.72
C ALA A 60 7.57 -8.45 -2.40
N LEU A 61 7.66 -9.44 -1.52
CA LEU A 61 7.02 -9.38 -0.19
C LEU A 61 7.64 -8.26 0.67
N GLU A 62 8.95 -8.08 0.63
CA GLU A 62 9.65 -6.97 1.31
C GLU A 62 9.19 -5.60 0.80
N ALA A 63 9.05 -5.44 -0.52
CA ALA A 63 8.54 -4.20 -1.12
C ALA A 63 7.09 -3.92 -0.69
N ILE A 64 6.23 -4.95 -0.63
CA ILE A 64 4.86 -4.84 -0.15
C ILE A 64 4.84 -4.45 1.33
N GLU A 65 5.64 -5.11 2.17
CA GLU A 65 5.73 -4.79 3.59
C GLU A 65 6.17 -3.33 3.78
N HIS A 66 7.18 -2.89 3.02
CA HIS A 66 7.64 -1.50 3.03
C HIS A 66 6.54 -0.52 2.63
N GLY A 67 5.76 -0.83 1.58
CA GLY A 67 4.59 -0.06 1.18
C GLY A 67 3.48 -0.02 2.23
N CYS A 68 3.18 -1.15 2.86
CA CYS A 68 2.21 -1.25 3.95
C CYS A 68 2.61 -0.37 5.15
N ARG A 69 3.90 -0.36 5.54
CA ARG A 69 4.40 0.53 6.60
C ARG A 69 4.13 2.00 6.25
N GLN A 70 4.43 2.40 5.02
CA GLN A 70 4.22 3.77 4.55
C GLN A 70 2.73 4.18 4.52
N LEU A 71 1.86 3.31 4.00
CA LEU A 71 0.41 3.53 4.00
C LEU A 71 -0.16 3.62 5.42
N PHE A 72 0.31 2.77 6.33
CA PHE A 72 -0.07 2.83 7.74
C PHE A 72 0.30 4.19 8.37
N HIS A 73 1.41 4.79 7.94
CA HIS A 73 1.87 6.12 8.35
C HIS A 73 1.37 7.27 7.47
N TRP A 74 0.24 7.11 6.78
CA TRP A 74 -0.43 8.17 5.99
C TRP A 74 0.36 8.70 4.78
N ARG A 75 1.30 7.91 4.24
CA ARG A 75 1.94 8.21 2.96
C ARG A 75 1.14 7.64 1.79
N GLY A 76 1.35 8.15 0.59
CA GLY A 76 0.65 7.75 -0.64
C GLY A 76 -0.70 8.42 -0.85
N ILE A 77 -1.07 9.40 -0.02
CA ILE A 77 -2.33 10.15 -0.14
C ILE A 77 -2.26 11.19 -1.27
N GLY A 78 -1.09 11.78 -1.46
CA GLY A 78 -0.86 12.82 -2.45
C GLY A 78 0.63 13.03 -2.69
N ALA A 79 0.95 13.91 -3.64
CA ALA A 79 2.31 14.14 -4.12
C ALA A 79 3.28 14.65 -3.03
N GLU A 80 2.77 15.32 -2.00
CA GLU A 80 3.58 15.86 -0.88
C GLU A 80 4.15 14.77 0.02
N ALA A 81 3.59 13.56 0.00
CA ALA A 81 4.04 12.43 0.81
C ALA A 81 3.92 11.13 0.00
N PRO A 82 4.75 10.93 -1.05
CA PRO A 82 4.63 9.79 -1.94
C PRO A 82 5.03 8.49 -1.25
N LEU A 83 4.70 7.36 -1.88
CA LEU A 83 5.34 6.09 -1.52
C LEU A 83 6.76 6.08 -2.13
N GLU A 84 7.75 5.73 -1.32
CA GLU A 84 9.16 5.72 -1.72
C GLU A 84 9.75 4.31 -1.56
N GLY A 85 10.83 3.99 -2.26
CA GLY A 85 11.61 2.77 -2.01
C GLY A 85 10.91 1.43 -2.28
N ILE A 86 9.74 1.41 -2.92
CA ILE A 86 9.00 0.17 -3.26
C ILE A 86 9.15 -0.26 -4.72
N GLY A 87 9.65 0.62 -5.58
CA GLY A 87 9.73 0.40 -7.03
C GLY A 87 8.36 0.23 -7.70
N ILE A 88 8.36 0.20 -9.03
CA ILE A 88 7.13 0.10 -9.83
C ILE A 88 6.46 -1.28 -9.65
N ASP A 89 7.23 -2.37 -9.75
CA ASP A 89 6.68 -3.73 -9.57
C ASP A 89 6.11 -3.95 -8.15
N GLY A 90 6.83 -3.50 -7.12
CA GLY A 90 6.36 -3.58 -5.74
C GLY A 90 5.07 -2.79 -5.52
N PHE A 91 4.96 -1.61 -6.13
CA PHE A 91 3.74 -0.82 -6.12
C PHE A 91 2.56 -1.56 -6.77
N TYR A 92 2.73 -2.13 -7.97
CA TYR A 92 1.68 -2.90 -8.63
C TYR A 92 1.23 -4.12 -7.82
N ARG A 93 2.16 -4.79 -7.16
CA ARG A 93 1.83 -5.93 -6.29
C ARG A 93 1.07 -5.50 -5.05
N LEU A 94 1.43 -4.37 -4.46
CA LEU A 94 0.75 -3.78 -3.30
C LEU A 94 -0.72 -3.46 -3.64
N ILE A 95 -0.98 -2.74 -4.73
CA ILE A 95 -2.36 -2.41 -5.14
C ILE A 95 -3.16 -3.67 -5.50
N ARG A 96 -2.53 -4.65 -6.15
CA ARG A 96 -3.15 -5.93 -6.48
C ARG A 96 -3.51 -6.72 -5.22
N MET A 97 -2.66 -6.69 -4.19
CA MET A 97 -2.92 -7.35 -2.91
C MET A 97 -4.15 -6.78 -2.19
N PHE A 98 -4.41 -5.48 -2.37
CA PHE A 98 -5.62 -4.84 -1.86
C PHE A 98 -6.83 -4.91 -2.81
N HIS A 99 -6.70 -5.67 -3.90
CA HIS A 99 -7.74 -5.91 -4.90
C HIS A 99 -8.14 -4.66 -5.69
N PHE A 100 -7.26 -3.65 -5.73
CA PHE A 100 -7.44 -2.51 -6.61
C PHE A 100 -7.02 -2.85 -8.04
N ARG A 101 -7.63 -2.15 -8.98
CA ARG A 101 -7.25 -2.16 -10.39
C ARG A 101 -6.82 -0.75 -10.76
N VAL A 102 -5.86 -0.65 -11.68
CA VAL A 102 -5.47 0.62 -12.27
C VAL A 102 -6.60 1.07 -13.17
N GLU A 103 -7.15 2.25 -12.91
CA GLU A 103 -8.20 2.85 -13.73
C GLU A 103 -7.60 3.74 -14.82
N GLN A 104 -6.66 4.61 -14.44
CA GLN A 104 -5.90 5.46 -15.36
C GLN A 104 -4.43 5.51 -14.95
N GLN A 105 -3.55 5.54 -15.95
CA GLN A 105 -2.11 5.64 -15.76
C GLN A 105 -1.50 6.50 -16.87
N THR A 106 -0.67 7.45 -16.48
CA THR A 106 0.16 8.24 -17.40
C THR A 106 1.62 8.14 -16.96
N ALA A 107 2.43 7.43 -17.74
CA ALA A 107 3.87 7.42 -17.57
C ALA A 107 4.50 8.50 -18.46
N LEU A 108 5.25 9.42 -17.85
CA LEU A 108 6.07 10.40 -18.57
C LEU A 108 7.52 9.98 -18.47
N THR A 109 8.17 9.87 -19.63
CA THR A 109 9.62 9.71 -19.73
C THR A 109 10.22 11.09 -20.00
N THR A 110 11.24 11.46 -19.24
CA THR A 110 12.07 12.62 -19.54
C THR A 110 13.43 12.13 -20.00
N ASP A 111 13.92 12.65 -21.13
CA ASP A 111 15.21 12.26 -21.74
C ASP A 111 16.43 12.63 -20.88
N GLU A 112 16.22 13.39 -19.80
CA GLU A 112 17.25 13.74 -18.82
C GLU A 112 17.08 12.83 -17.57
N ASP A 113 18.11 12.00 -17.33
CA ASP A 113 18.38 11.18 -16.12
C ASP A 113 17.63 9.84 -15.92
N ASP A 114 17.19 9.15 -16.98
CA ASP A 114 16.57 7.79 -16.87
C ASP A 114 15.39 7.72 -15.85
N CYS A 115 14.78 8.86 -15.55
CA CYS A 115 13.74 8.98 -14.55
C CYS A 115 12.36 8.79 -15.20
N ILE A 116 11.65 7.73 -14.81
CA ILE A 116 10.26 7.50 -15.20
C ILE A 116 9.35 8.06 -14.11
N THR A 117 8.58 9.09 -14.44
CA THR A 117 7.54 9.60 -13.53
C THR A 117 6.21 8.96 -13.88
N ASP A 118 5.73 8.08 -12.99
CA ASP A 118 4.43 7.43 -13.11
C ASP A 118 3.37 8.23 -12.34
N ARG A 119 2.33 8.70 -13.02
CA ARG A 119 1.19 9.38 -12.42
C ARG A 119 -0.06 8.54 -12.57
N MET A 120 -0.74 8.32 -11.45
CA MET A 120 -2.10 7.78 -11.43
C MET A 120 -3.05 8.89 -11.03
N SER A 121 -4.11 9.05 -11.82
CA SER A 121 -5.14 10.08 -11.70
C SER A 121 -6.51 9.47 -11.50
#